data_AF-A0A535XD97-F1
#
_entry.id   AF-A0A535XD97-F1
#
_cell.length_a   1.000
_cell.length_b   1.000
_cell.length_c   1.000
_cell.angle_alpha   90.00
_cell.angle_beta   90.00
_cell.angle_gamma   90.00
#
_symmetry.space_group_name_H-M   'P 1'
#
loop_
_entity.id
_entity.type
_entity.pdbx_description
1 polymer ?
#
loop_
_entity_poly.entity_id
_entity_poly.type
_entity_poly.pdbx_seq_one_letter_code
_entity_poly.pdbx_strand_id
1 'polypeptide(L)'
;ANHEQYPYRVGVPESTGLLVYDLKDPAEPRRVGFLHIDGLGVHRIWFVGGRYAYASARETGYRNRILIVVDLADPSRPRLASRWWWPGQHDADGEDLAADSDLGAHHVIVHGDRAYGGYFDAGVVVYSVKDDGALDLIGSLSWADRSGGHPHTHTALPLGDRKLLVVTDEAIEPDCEGARKDIHLVDVSDETAPREISRFPVPVGDYCSRGLRFGPHNLHENRPGTFSSDRIVFATYFNAGLRVYDTTDPLHPAEIASYVPEPPAGQRAIQFNDVLVGEDGLIFVTDRLRGGLYILRRV
;
A
#
# COMPACT_ATOMS: atom_id res chain seq x y z
N ALA A 1 5.58 9.70 -10.26
CA ALA A 1 5.00 10.38 -9.09
C ALA A 1 3.49 10.46 -9.26
N ASN A 2 2.73 10.23 -8.20
CA ASN A 2 1.29 10.36 -8.22
C ASN A 2 0.87 11.82 -8.00
N HIS A 3 -0.27 12.21 -8.57
CA HIS A 3 -0.85 13.53 -8.40
C HIS A 3 -2.34 13.33 -8.06
N GLU A 4 -2.61 13.23 -6.76
CA GLU A 4 -3.95 13.04 -6.19
C GLU A 4 -4.47 14.34 -5.58
N GLN A 5 -5.76 14.62 -5.77
CA GLN A 5 -6.46 15.65 -5.01
C GLN A 5 -6.95 15.05 -3.69
N TYR A 6 -6.33 15.47 -2.58
CA TYR A 6 -6.81 15.09 -1.25
C TYR A 6 -8.04 15.93 -0.87
N PRO A 7 -9.16 15.32 -0.41
CA PRO A 7 -10.41 16.04 -0.19
C PRO A 7 -10.38 17.07 0.95
N TYR A 8 -9.30 17.12 1.75
CA TYR A 8 -9.21 17.97 2.95
C TYR A 8 -8.07 19.01 2.94
N ARG A 9 -7.37 19.23 1.82
CA ARG A 9 -6.38 20.33 1.70
C ARG A 9 -6.84 21.40 0.72
N VAL A 10 -6.77 22.65 1.17
CA VAL A 10 -7.04 23.85 0.36
C VAL A 10 -5.87 24.03 -0.61
N GLY A 11 -6.09 23.59 -1.84
CA GLY A 11 -5.15 23.66 -2.96
C GLY A 11 -5.57 22.60 -3.97
N VAL A 12 -6.38 22.99 -4.96
CA VAL A 12 -6.67 22.11 -6.10
C VAL A 12 -5.33 21.86 -6.79
N PRO A 13 -4.86 20.61 -6.92
CA PRO A 13 -3.65 20.38 -7.71
C PRO A 13 -3.91 20.88 -9.14
N GLU A 14 -2.94 21.57 -9.74
CA GLU A 14 -3.09 22.14 -11.10
C GLU A 14 -3.41 21.08 -12.17
N SER A 15 -3.30 19.79 -11.82
CA SER A 15 -3.72 18.64 -12.63
C SER A 15 -3.94 17.39 -11.75
N THR A 16 -4.73 16.42 -12.19
CA THR A 16 -4.89 15.10 -11.56
C THR A 16 -4.34 14.01 -12.48
N GLY A 17 -3.53 13.08 -11.96
CA GLY A 17 -2.95 12.02 -12.79
C GLY A 17 -1.56 11.53 -12.36
N LEU A 18 -0.75 11.12 -13.35
CA LEU A 18 0.56 10.52 -13.15
C LEU A 18 1.65 11.32 -13.87
N LEU A 19 2.68 11.70 -13.11
CA LEU A 19 3.88 12.35 -13.64
C LEU A 19 5.02 11.34 -13.82
N VAL A 20 5.70 11.41 -14.96
CA VAL A 20 6.89 10.62 -15.26
C VAL A 20 8.11 11.53 -15.20
N TYR A 21 9.12 11.10 -14.43
CA TYR A 21 10.40 11.79 -14.29
C TYR A 21 11.53 10.91 -14.79
N ASP A 22 12.49 11.54 -15.47
CA ASP A 22 13.81 11.02 -15.76
C ASP A 22 14.71 11.30 -14.55
N LEU A 23 15.32 10.22 -14.03
CA LEU A 23 16.17 10.23 -12.84
C LEU A 23 17.62 9.86 -13.16
N LYS A 24 18.08 10.09 -14.41
CA LYS A 24 19.50 9.91 -14.77
C LYS A 24 20.43 10.71 -13.85
N ASP A 25 20.01 11.91 -13.47
CA ASP A 25 20.55 12.65 -12.34
C ASP A 25 19.47 12.77 -11.25
N PRO A 26 19.57 11.99 -10.15
CA PRO A 26 18.58 12.05 -9.07
C PRO A 26 18.55 13.38 -8.30
N ALA A 27 19.62 14.18 -8.36
CA ALA A 27 19.65 15.50 -7.73
C ALA A 27 18.88 16.54 -8.55
N GLU A 28 18.69 16.30 -9.85
CA GLU A 28 17.98 17.18 -10.78
C GLU A 28 16.91 16.39 -11.58
N PRO A 29 15.82 15.93 -10.92
CA PRO A 29 14.78 15.15 -11.57
C PRO A 29 14.07 15.96 -12.67
N ARG A 30 14.02 15.41 -13.89
CA ARG A 30 13.42 16.09 -15.03
C ARG A 30 12.08 15.47 -15.39
N ARG A 31 10.99 16.26 -15.37
CA ARG A 31 9.68 15.80 -15.86
C ARG A 31 9.77 15.50 -17.36
N VAL A 32 9.35 14.30 -17.75
CA VAL A 32 9.37 13.85 -19.17
C VAL A 32 7.98 13.54 -19.72
N GLY A 33 7.03 13.18 -18.88
CA GLY A 33 5.69 12.79 -19.30
C GLY A 33 4.63 13.11 -18.26
N PHE A 34 3.38 13.13 -18.71
CA PHE A 34 2.21 13.29 -17.86
C PHE A 34 1.02 12.56 -18.47
N LEU A 35 0.35 11.75 -17.66
CA LEU A 35 -0.92 11.13 -17.97
C LEU A 35 -1.99 11.80 -17.12
N HIS A 36 -2.95 12.46 -17.75
CA HIS A 36 -4.11 12.98 -17.05
C HIS A 36 -5.06 11.84 -16.67
N ILE A 37 -5.62 11.92 -15.47
CA ILE A 37 -6.71 11.06 -15.01
C ILE A 37 -7.83 11.98 -14.55
N ASP A 38 -8.97 11.89 -15.22
CA ASP A 38 -10.19 12.61 -14.84
C ASP A 38 -10.64 12.13 -13.46
N GLY A 39 -11.06 13.02 -12.56
CA GLY A 39 -11.44 12.67 -11.18
C GLY A 39 -10.45 13.20 -10.15
N LEU A 40 -10.11 12.42 -9.12
CA LEU A 40 -9.19 12.84 -8.05
C LEU A 40 -7.75 12.37 -8.29
N GLY A 41 -7.47 11.64 -9.37
CA GLY A 41 -6.12 11.30 -9.80
C GLY A 41 -5.59 9.99 -9.23
N VAL A 42 -4.26 9.85 -9.18
CA VAL A 42 -3.57 8.60 -8.83
C VAL A 42 -3.21 8.58 -7.35
N HIS A 43 -3.50 7.48 -6.67
CA HIS A 43 -3.31 7.33 -5.22
C HIS A 43 -2.00 6.62 -4.85
N ARG A 44 -1.81 5.36 -5.28
CA ARG A 44 -0.57 4.58 -5.09
C ARG A 44 -0.07 4.01 -6.42
N ILE A 45 1.25 3.89 -6.58
CA ILE A 45 1.88 3.39 -7.80
C ILE A 45 2.88 2.28 -7.47
N TRP A 46 2.81 1.18 -8.21
CA TRP A 46 3.86 0.18 -8.34
C TRP A 46 4.49 0.26 -9.73
N PHE A 47 5.77 0.57 -9.75
CA PHE A 47 6.60 0.56 -10.95
C PHE A 47 8.03 0.23 -10.51
N VAL A 48 8.58 -0.83 -11.07
CA VAL A 48 9.94 -1.33 -10.78
C VAL A 48 10.77 -1.47 -12.06
N GLY A 49 10.40 -0.71 -13.10
CA GLY A 49 10.96 -0.82 -14.45
C GLY A 49 10.07 -1.63 -15.39
N GLY A 50 10.55 -1.82 -16.63
CA GLY A 50 9.77 -2.45 -17.70
C GLY A 50 8.77 -1.48 -18.35
N ARG A 51 7.75 -2.04 -19.00
CA ARG A 51 6.79 -1.28 -19.82
C ARG A 51 5.59 -0.78 -19.03
N TYR A 52 5.09 -1.53 -18.04
CA TYR A 52 3.83 -1.23 -17.39
C TYR A 52 4.02 -0.74 -15.95
N ALA A 53 3.34 0.35 -15.61
CA ALA A 53 3.14 0.76 -14.23
C ALA A 53 1.70 0.44 -13.80
N TYR A 54 1.53 0.04 -12.55
CA TYR A 54 0.24 -0.32 -11.97
C TYR A 54 -0.09 0.69 -10.89
N ALA A 55 -1.31 1.18 -10.87
CA ALA A 55 -1.69 2.20 -9.90
C ALA A 55 -3.14 2.08 -9.46
N SER A 56 -3.42 2.54 -8.25
CA SER A 56 -4.78 2.85 -7.84
C SER A 56 -5.11 4.28 -8.22
N ALA A 57 -6.33 4.52 -8.71
CA ALA A 57 -6.77 5.83 -9.13
C ALA A 57 -8.24 6.07 -8.78
N ARG A 58 -8.55 7.33 -8.46
CA ARG A 58 -9.92 7.81 -8.29
C ARG A 58 -10.34 8.51 -9.56
N GLU A 59 -11.14 7.81 -10.36
CA GLU A 59 -11.56 8.28 -11.67
C GLU A 59 -13.04 8.70 -11.67
N THR A 60 -13.40 9.72 -12.45
CA THR A 60 -14.81 10.09 -12.65
C THR A 60 -15.60 8.91 -13.23
N GLY A 61 -16.83 8.71 -12.77
CA GLY A 61 -17.67 7.57 -13.18
C GLY A 61 -17.44 6.31 -12.33
N TYR A 62 -16.53 6.36 -11.36
CA TYR A 62 -16.28 5.27 -10.43
C TYR A 62 -16.52 5.69 -8.97
N ARG A 63 -17.21 4.83 -8.22
CA ARG A 63 -17.24 4.84 -6.76
C ARG A 63 -15.88 4.37 -6.26
N ASN A 64 -15.16 5.32 -5.65
CA ASN A 64 -13.88 5.10 -4.98
C ASN A 64 -12.72 4.78 -5.93
N ARG A 65 -11.65 4.17 -5.41
CA ARG A 65 -10.43 3.86 -6.17
C ARG A 65 -10.58 2.55 -6.96
N ILE A 66 -10.13 2.56 -8.20
CA ILE A 66 -9.98 1.38 -9.07
C ILE A 66 -8.51 1.14 -9.40
N LEU A 67 -8.18 0.02 -10.05
CA LEU A 67 -6.84 -0.19 -10.60
C LEU A 67 -6.76 0.30 -12.05
N ILE A 68 -5.63 0.91 -12.37
CA ILE A 68 -5.26 1.31 -13.72
C ILE A 68 -3.88 0.72 -14.07
N VAL A 69 -3.73 0.36 -15.34
CA VAL A 69 -2.44 -0.04 -15.93
C VAL A 69 -2.01 1.05 -16.89
N VAL A 70 -0.79 1.53 -16.72
CA VAL A 70 -0.21 2.61 -17.53
C VAL A 70 0.91 2.04 -18.40
N ASP A 71 0.77 2.18 -19.71
CA ASP A 71 1.79 1.86 -20.69
C ASP A 71 2.83 2.98 -20.75
N LEU A 72 4.08 2.61 -20.43
CA LEU A 72 5.27 3.45 -20.44
C LEU A 72 6.27 3.01 -21.53
N ALA A 73 5.82 2.36 -22.61
CA ALA A 73 6.67 2.07 -23.77
C ALA A 73 7.39 3.32 -24.32
N ASP A 74 6.70 4.47 -24.28
CA ASP A 74 7.31 5.80 -24.40
C ASP A 74 7.01 6.59 -23.11
N PRO A 75 7.99 6.69 -22.17
CA PRO A 75 7.79 7.38 -20.90
C PRO A 75 7.49 8.89 -21.04
N SER A 76 7.79 9.48 -22.20
CA SER A 76 7.44 10.88 -22.48
C SER A 76 5.97 11.06 -22.89
N ARG A 77 5.31 9.96 -23.27
CA ARG A 77 3.90 9.92 -23.70
C ARG A 77 3.18 8.76 -23.01
N PRO A 78 3.09 8.75 -21.66
CA PRO A 78 2.42 7.69 -20.92
C PRO A 78 0.95 7.58 -21.35
N ARG A 79 0.43 6.36 -21.44
CA ARG A 79 -0.95 6.10 -21.86
C ARG A 79 -1.62 5.15 -20.91
N LEU A 80 -2.92 5.32 -20.72
CA LEU A 80 -3.71 4.31 -20.05
C LEU A 80 -3.84 3.08 -20.97
N ALA A 81 -3.44 1.91 -20.45
CA ALA A 81 -3.51 0.63 -21.15
C ALA A 81 -4.84 -0.08 -20.84
N SER A 82 -5.18 -0.19 -19.56
CA SER A 82 -6.40 -0.85 -19.10
C SER A 82 -6.83 -0.36 -17.72
N ARG A 83 -8.05 -0.73 -17.34
CA ARG A 83 -8.65 -0.50 -16.02
C ARG A 83 -9.15 -1.83 -15.48
N TRP A 84 -9.14 -1.97 -14.17
CA TRP A 84 -9.81 -3.06 -13.47
C TRP A 84 -10.59 -2.50 -12.28
N TRP A 85 -11.88 -2.83 -12.21
CA TRP A 85 -12.77 -2.41 -11.13
C TRP A 85 -13.64 -3.59 -10.67
N TRP A 86 -14.12 -3.50 -9.44
CA TRP A 86 -15.09 -4.45 -8.91
C TRP A 86 -16.48 -4.15 -9.46
N PRO A 87 -17.31 -5.16 -9.77
CA PRO A 87 -18.67 -4.91 -10.19
C PRO A 87 -19.45 -4.06 -9.17
N GLY A 88 -20.14 -3.03 -9.68
CA GLY A 88 -20.85 -2.02 -8.90
C GLY A 88 -20.01 -0.82 -8.48
N GLN A 89 -18.72 -0.77 -8.85
CA GLN A 89 -17.93 0.45 -8.72
C GLN A 89 -18.20 1.45 -9.84
N HIS A 90 -18.58 1.03 -11.05
CA HIS A 90 -18.76 1.97 -12.16
C HIS A 90 -20.22 2.39 -12.29
N ASP A 91 -20.49 3.66 -12.57
CA ASP A 91 -21.85 4.22 -12.66
C ASP A 91 -22.73 3.57 -13.74
N ALA A 92 -22.12 2.87 -14.71
CA ALA A 92 -22.81 2.12 -15.74
C ALA A 92 -22.96 0.62 -15.45
N ASP A 93 -22.47 0.13 -14.31
CA ASP A 93 -22.71 -1.24 -13.87
C ASP A 93 -24.20 -1.44 -13.54
N GLY A 94 -24.71 -2.66 -13.74
CA GLY A 94 -26.11 -2.99 -13.47
C GLY A 94 -26.41 -3.29 -12.00
N GLU A 95 -25.40 -3.25 -11.15
CA GLU A 95 -25.47 -3.52 -9.71
C GLU A 95 -24.80 -2.39 -8.94
N ASP A 96 -25.23 -2.17 -7.70
CA ASP A 96 -24.67 -1.15 -6.81
C ASP A 96 -23.92 -1.81 -5.66
N LEU A 97 -22.80 -1.21 -5.25
CA LEU A 97 -22.18 -1.54 -3.97
C LEU A 97 -23.10 -1.15 -2.81
N ALA A 98 -23.01 -1.92 -1.71
CA ALA A 98 -23.69 -1.58 -0.46
C ALA A 98 -23.42 -0.12 -0.06
N ALA A 99 -24.43 0.54 0.52
CA ALA A 99 -24.36 1.97 0.81
C ALA A 99 -23.16 2.33 1.71
N ASP A 100 -22.86 1.48 2.68
CA ASP A 100 -21.74 1.61 3.62
C ASP A 100 -20.41 1.09 3.08
N SER A 101 -20.35 0.47 1.89
CA SER A 101 -19.09 -0.07 1.36
C SER A 101 -18.04 1.02 1.12
N ASP A 102 -16.83 0.80 1.64
CA ASP A 102 -15.60 1.53 1.31
C ASP A 102 -14.68 0.69 0.40
N LEU A 103 -15.27 -0.18 -0.43
CA LEU A 103 -14.51 -0.94 -1.43
C LEU A 103 -13.73 0.03 -2.33
N GLY A 104 -12.43 -0.19 -2.41
CA GLY A 104 -11.55 0.58 -3.28
C GLY A 104 -10.14 0.03 -3.26
N ALA A 105 -9.53 -0.03 -4.44
CA ALA A 105 -8.14 -0.47 -4.59
C ALA A 105 -7.21 0.53 -3.89
N HIS A 106 -6.41 0.06 -2.93
CA HIS A 106 -5.46 0.91 -2.24
C HIS A 106 -4.08 0.84 -2.88
N HIS A 107 -3.44 -0.32 -2.87
CA HIS A 107 -2.13 -0.55 -3.51
C HIS A 107 -2.10 -1.93 -4.18
N VAL A 108 -1.28 -2.07 -5.22
CA VAL A 108 -1.04 -3.33 -5.91
C VAL A 108 0.46 -3.54 -6.08
N ILE A 109 0.96 -4.74 -5.80
CA ILE A 109 2.36 -5.12 -5.99
C ILE A 109 2.40 -6.22 -7.04
N VAL A 110 3.21 -6.03 -8.09
CA VAL A 110 3.43 -7.03 -9.14
C VAL A 110 4.68 -7.84 -8.85
N HIS A 111 4.57 -9.16 -8.92
CA HIS A 111 5.64 -10.12 -8.73
C HIS A 111 5.51 -11.26 -9.75
N GLY A 112 6.41 -11.29 -10.74
CA GLY A 112 6.31 -12.24 -11.85
C GLY A 112 5.05 -12.03 -12.68
N ASP A 113 4.30 -13.10 -12.90
CA ASP A 113 3.01 -13.14 -13.62
C ASP A 113 1.80 -12.98 -12.69
N ARG A 114 2.02 -12.45 -11.48
CA ARG A 114 0.99 -12.17 -10.47
C ARG A 114 1.01 -10.74 -10.01
N ALA A 115 -0.16 -10.24 -9.60
CA ALA A 115 -0.30 -9.00 -8.88
C ALA A 115 -1.14 -9.21 -7.62
N TYR A 116 -0.76 -8.57 -6.52
CA TYR A 116 -1.40 -8.68 -5.23
C TYR A 116 -1.90 -7.32 -4.77
N GLY A 117 -3.22 -7.17 -4.64
CA GLY A 117 -3.89 -5.93 -4.29
C GLY A 117 -4.33 -5.91 -2.83
N GLY A 118 -4.10 -4.78 -2.15
CA GLY A 118 -4.80 -4.43 -0.91
C GLY A 118 -6.02 -3.55 -1.25
N TYR A 119 -7.20 -4.00 -0.83
CA TYR A 119 -8.48 -3.33 -1.07
C TYR A 119 -9.18 -3.08 0.24
N PHE A 120 -9.60 -1.84 0.48
CA PHE A 120 -10.14 -1.41 1.77
C PHE A 120 -11.11 -2.40 2.41
N ASP A 121 -12.24 -2.69 1.76
CA ASP A 121 -13.22 -3.67 2.24
C ASP A 121 -13.20 -5.04 1.52
N ALA A 122 -12.42 -5.18 0.45
CA ALA A 122 -12.29 -6.47 -0.25
C ALA A 122 -11.10 -7.31 0.23
N GLY A 123 -10.30 -6.78 1.18
CA GLY A 123 -9.16 -7.49 1.76
C GLY A 123 -8.00 -7.62 0.79
N VAL A 124 -7.45 -8.83 0.71
CA VAL A 124 -6.39 -9.17 -0.25
C VAL A 124 -6.99 -9.73 -1.54
N VAL A 125 -6.47 -9.27 -2.68
CA VAL A 125 -6.91 -9.70 -4.01
C VAL A 125 -5.72 -10.20 -4.83
N VAL A 126 -5.90 -11.33 -5.51
CA VAL A 126 -4.89 -11.98 -6.34
C VAL A 126 -5.29 -11.88 -7.81
N TYR A 127 -4.37 -11.39 -8.64
CA TYR A 127 -4.54 -11.28 -10.09
C TYR A 127 -3.47 -12.07 -10.83
N SER A 128 -3.82 -12.58 -12.01
CA SER A 128 -2.83 -12.88 -13.04
C SER A 128 -2.51 -11.61 -13.83
N VAL A 129 -1.27 -11.52 -14.31
CA VAL A 129 -0.80 -10.43 -15.17
C VAL A 129 -0.61 -10.96 -16.58
N LYS A 130 -1.36 -10.40 -17.54
CA LYS A 130 -1.25 -10.73 -18.96
C LYS A 130 -0.03 -10.09 -19.61
N ASP A 131 0.36 -10.59 -20.78
CA ASP A 131 1.47 -10.07 -21.58
C ASP A 131 1.30 -8.58 -21.96
N ASP A 132 0.06 -8.12 -22.10
CA ASP A 132 -0.29 -6.72 -22.36
C ASP A 132 -0.42 -5.88 -21.08
N GLY A 133 -0.05 -6.45 -19.93
CA GLY A 133 -0.09 -5.83 -18.62
C GLY A 133 -1.47 -5.87 -17.95
N ALA A 134 -2.53 -6.30 -18.63
CA ALA A 134 -3.87 -6.34 -18.04
C ALA A 134 -3.97 -7.36 -16.88
N LEU A 135 -4.87 -7.08 -15.95
CA LEU A 135 -5.09 -7.89 -14.75
C LEU A 135 -6.37 -8.71 -14.90
N ASP A 136 -6.30 -10.01 -14.63
CA ASP A 136 -7.48 -10.88 -14.46
C ASP A 136 -7.55 -11.36 -13.01
N LEU A 137 -8.75 -11.24 -12.41
CA LEU A 137 -8.98 -11.71 -11.05
C LEU A 137 -8.84 -13.24 -10.97
N ILE A 138 -8.08 -13.71 -9.99
CA ILE A 138 -7.98 -15.14 -9.64
C ILE A 138 -8.81 -15.44 -8.39
N GLY A 139 -8.64 -14.64 -7.34
CA GLY A 139 -9.27 -14.87 -6.04
C GLY A 139 -9.09 -13.69 -5.09
N SER A 140 -9.83 -13.72 -3.99
CA SER A 140 -9.76 -12.70 -2.96
C SER A 140 -10.13 -13.26 -1.60
N LEU A 141 -9.64 -12.63 -0.53
CA LEU A 141 -10.03 -12.91 0.84
C LEU A 141 -10.30 -11.60 1.57
N SER A 142 -11.56 -11.39 1.97
CA SER A 142 -11.94 -10.27 2.84
C SER A 142 -12.01 -10.69 4.31
N TRP A 143 -11.81 -9.70 5.19
CA TRP A 143 -12.02 -9.78 6.63
C TRP A 143 -12.94 -8.70 7.16
N ALA A 144 -13.56 -7.88 6.29
CA ALA A 144 -14.42 -6.77 6.71
C ALA A 144 -15.50 -7.23 7.71
N ASP A 145 -16.17 -8.35 7.43
CA ASP A 145 -17.22 -8.92 8.30
C ASP A 145 -16.74 -9.29 9.72
N ARG A 146 -15.44 -9.60 9.88
CA ARG A 146 -14.84 -9.96 11.18
C ARG A 146 -14.05 -8.82 11.83
N SER A 147 -13.90 -7.68 11.16
CA SER A 147 -13.15 -6.52 11.67
C SER A 147 -13.98 -5.58 12.54
N GLY A 148 -15.32 -5.74 12.56
CA GLY A 148 -16.21 -4.84 13.33
C GLY A 148 -16.31 -3.44 12.72
N GLY A 149 -16.01 -3.31 11.41
CA GLY A 149 -16.01 -2.09 10.62
C GLY A 149 -15.04 -2.23 9.44
N HIS A 150 -14.74 -1.12 8.74
CA HIS A 150 -13.84 -1.12 7.59
C HIS A 150 -12.40 -1.44 8.01
N PRO A 151 -11.74 -2.49 7.48
CA PRO A 151 -10.35 -2.77 7.80
C PRO A 151 -9.39 -1.80 7.11
N HIS A 152 -9.76 -1.21 5.97
CA HIS A 152 -8.88 -0.38 5.15
C HIS A 152 -7.59 -1.12 4.76
N THR A 153 -7.73 -2.32 4.19
CA THR A 153 -6.59 -3.11 3.71
C THR A 153 -5.75 -2.31 2.72
N HIS A 154 -4.46 -2.17 3.02
CA HIS A 154 -3.57 -1.18 2.44
C HIS A 154 -2.53 -1.78 1.48
N THR A 155 -1.72 -2.75 1.91
CA THR A 155 -0.66 -3.37 1.08
C THR A 155 -0.70 -4.89 1.21
N ALA A 156 -0.54 -5.61 0.09
CA ALA A 156 -0.33 -7.06 0.05
C ALA A 156 1.06 -7.37 -0.52
N LEU A 157 2.02 -7.67 0.36
CA LEU A 157 3.43 -7.91 0.03
C LEU A 157 3.71 -9.42 -0.14
N PRO A 158 4.12 -9.90 -1.32
CA PRO A 158 4.58 -11.27 -1.49
C PRO A 158 5.92 -11.54 -0.79
N LEU A 159 5.99 -12.67 -0.08
CA LEU A 159 7.19 -13.16 0.61
C LEU A 159 8.00 -14.11 -0.27
N GLY A 160 8.56 -13.56 -1.35
CA GLY A 160 9.31 -14.34 -2.35
C GLY A 160 8.48 -15.52 -2.87
N ASP A 161 9.11 -16.69 -2.99
CA ASP A 161 8.46 -17.90 -3.52
C ASP A 161 7.66 -18.69 -2.48
N ARG A 162 7.54 -18.22 -1.22
CA ARG A 162 6.91 -18.97 -0.12
C ARG A 162 5.41 -19.17 -0.25
N LYS A 163 4.76 -18.63 -1.30
CA LYS A 163 3.30 -18.59 -1.46
C LYS A 163 2.60 -17.98 -0.24
N LEU A 164 3.24 -17.00 0.38
CA LEU A 164 2.71 -16.23 1.50
C LEU A 164 2.67 -14.75 1.13
N LEU A 165 1.65 -14.06 1.62
CA LEU A 165 1.52 -12.61 1.57
C LEU A 165 1.50 -12.05 2.99
N VAL A 166 2.21 -10.96 3.21
CA VAL A 166 1.99 -10.08 4.37
C VAL A 166 1.03 -9.00 3.94
N VAL A 167 -0.12 -8.91 4.59
CA VAL A 167 -1.16 -7.96 4.24
C VAL A 167 -1.42 -7.03 5.41
N THR A 168 -1.26 -5.74 5.20
CA THR A 168 -1.47 -4.73 6.24
C THR A 168 -2.79 -4.01 6.03
N ASP A 169 -3.52 -3.79 7.11
CA ASP A 169 -4.54 -2.74 7.20
C ASP A 169 -3.90 -1.36 7.38
N GLU A 170 -4.69 -0.28 7.28
CA GLU A 170 -4.30 1.08 7.68
C GLU A 170 -5.22 1.65 8.77
N ALA A 171 -4.61 2.18 9.84
CA ALA A 171 -5.32 3.08 10.74
C ALA A 171 -5.55 4.45 10.10
N ILE A 172 -6.82 4.84 9.91
CA ILE A 172 -7.16 6.17 9.39
C ILE A 172 -7.65 7.10 10.50
N GLU A 173 -8.25 6.54 11.55
CA GLU A 173 -8.74 7.21 12.73
C GLU A 173 -7.63 7.37 13.79
N PRO A 174 -7.65 8.46 14.57
CA PRO A 174 -6.77 8.62 15.72
C PRO A 174 -7.24 7.78 16.91
N ASP A 175 -6.38 7.67 17.93
CA ASP A 175 -6.76 7.29 19.29
C ASP A 175 -7.44 5.90 19.42
N CYS A 176 -7.17 5.02 18.45
CA CYS A 176 -7.75 3.68 18.35
C CYS A 176 -9.28 3.66 18.18
N GLU A 177 -9.84 4.73 17.63
CA GLU A 177 -11.24 4.76 17.20
C GLU A 177 -11.44 3.89 15.95
N GLY A 178 -12.65 3.36 15.76
CA GLY A 178 -12.99 2.55 14.60
C GLY A 178 -12.59 1.07 14.71
N ALA A 179 -12.51 0.41 13.56
CA ALA A 179 -12.17 -1.00 13.47
C ALA A 179 -10.70 -1.24 13.82
N ARG A 180 -10.43 -2.36 14.50
CA ARG A 180 -9.06 -2.80 14.75
C ARG A 180 -8.33 -3.05 13.42
N LYS A 181 -7.07 -2.64 13.37
CA LYS A 181 -6.18 -2.78 12.21
C LYS A 181 -5.09 -3.78 12.51
N ASP A 182 -4.94 -4.79 11.67
CA ASP A 182 -3.97 -5.87 11.86
C ASP A 182 -2.96 -5.94 10.70
N ILE A 183 -1.87 -6.67 10.93
CA ILE A 183 -1.04 -7.21 9.85
C ILE A 183 -1.31 -8.70 9.81
N HIS A 184 -1.79 -9.17 8.66
CA HIS A 184 -2.20 -10.54 8.39
C HIS A 184 -1.08 -11.28 7.66
N LEU A 185 -0.95 -12.57 7.94
CA LEU A 185 -0.21 -13.49 7.09
C LEU A 185 -1.20 -14.38 6.35
N VAL A 186 -1.11 -14.38 5.02
CA VAL A 186 -2.06 -15.05 4.12
C VAL A 186 -1.33 -16.09 3.28
N ASP A 187 -1.83 -17.31 3.29
CA ASP A 187 -1.42 -18.40 2.39
C ASP A 187 -2.15 -18.27 1.05
N VAL A 188 -1.38 -18.27 -0.03
CA VAL A 188 -1.85 -18.21 -1.43
C VAL A 188 -1.36 -19.41 -2.25
N SER A 189 -1.12 -20.55 -1.60
CA SER A 189 -0.81 -21.82 -2.28
C SER A 189 -1.98 -22.26 -3.17
N ASP A 190 -3.21 -21.99 -2.73
CA ASP A 190 -4.40 -21.95 -3.58
C ASP A 190 -4.79 -20.48 -3.83
N GLU A 191 -4.38 -19.95 -4.98
CA GLU A 191 -4.59 -18.56 -5.37
C GLU A 191 -6.08 -18.23 -5.56
N THR A 192 -6.94 -19.24 -5.80
CA THR A 192 -8.38 -19.04 -5.98
C THR A 192 -9.13 -18.94 -4.65
N ALA A 193 -8.52 -19.43 -3.57
CA ALA A 193 -9.06 -19.38 -2.22
C ALA A 193 -7.97 -19.02 -1.18
N PRO A 194 -7.45 -17.77 -1.19
CA PRO A 194 -6.47 -17.32 -0.20
C PRO A 194 -6.97 -17.51 1.24
N ARG A 195 -6.07 -17.83 2.16
CA ARG A 195 -6.43 -18.09 3.57
C ARG A 195 -5.55 -17.32 4.53
N GLU A 196 -6.16 -16.59 5.46
CA GLU A 196 -5.46 -16.04 6.61
C GLU A 196 -5.00 -17.20 7.51
N ILE A 197 -3.70 -17.28 7.80
CA ILE A 197 -3.12 -18.35 8.62
C ILE A 197 -2.65 -17.86 9.99
N SER A 198 -2.26 -16.59 10.10
CA SER A 198 -1.87 -15.96 11.36
C SER A 198 -1.93 -14.43 11.27
N ARG A 199 -1.70 -13.76 12.40
CA ARG A 199 -1.56 -12.31 12.50
C ARG A 199 -0.28 -11.97 13.22
N PHE A 200 0.29 -10.83 12.90
CA PHE A 200 1.48 -10.32 13.57
C PHE A 200 1.10 -9.74 14.94
N PRO A 201 2.04 -9.74 15.90
CA PRO A 201 1.79 -9.16 17.20
C PRO A 201 1.58 -7.63 17.10
N VAL A 202 0.55 -7.16 17.81
CA VAL A 202 0.26 -5.73 17.95
C VAL A 202 1.23 -5.12 18.97
N PRO A 203 1.87 -3.97 18.68
CA PRO A 203 2.74 -3.30 19.63
C PRO A 203 2.04 -2.99 20.96
N VAL A 204 2.66 -3.36 22.08
CA VAL A 204 2.13 -3.10 23.43
C VAL A 204 2.65 -1.77 23.94
N GLY A 205 1.78 -0.95 24.55
CA GLY A 205 2.15 0.34 25.13
C GLY A 205 0.94 1.25 25.35
N ASP A 206 1.23 2.53 25.53
CA ASP A 206 0.29 3.65 25.67
C ASP A 206 -0.18 4.24 24.33
N TYR A 207 0.02 3.54 23.20
CA TYR A 207 -0.16 4.11 21.86
C TYR A 207 -1.57 4.64 21.57
N CYS A 208 -2.62 4.01 22.11
CA CYS A 208 -3.98 4.53 21.96
C CYS A 208 -4.21 5.85 22.71
N SER A 209 -3.61 6.02 23.89
CA SER A 209 -3.78 7.23 24.72
C SER A 209 -2.74 8.32 24.43
N ARG A 210 -1.62 7.95 23.79
CA ARG A 210 -0.56 8.89 23.37
C ARG A 210 -1.04 9.90 22.33
N GLY A 211 -2.07 9.54 21.58
CA GLY A 211 -2.70 10.40 20.59
C GLY A 211 -2.24 10.11 19.16
N LEU A 212 -3.03 10.61 18.20
CA LEU A 212 -2.84 10.41 16.75
C LEU A 212 -3.06 8.94 16.35
N ARG A 213 -2.77 8.58 15.10
CA ARG A 213 -3.02 7.23 14.59
C ARG A 213 -2.10 6.22 15.26
N PHE A 214 -2.69 5.11 15.71
CA PHE A 214 -2.00 3.89 16.11
C PHE A 214 -2.53 2.74 15.25
N GLY A 215 -1.63 2.07 14.56
CA GLY A 215 -1.96 0.96 13.67
C GLY A 215 -0.87 0.75 12.64
N PRO A 216 -0.89 -0.39 11.94
CA PRO A 216 0.02 -0.61 10.84
C PRO A 216 -0.34 0.32 9.66
N HIS A 217 0.62 0.51 8.75
CA HIS A 217 0.42 1.35 7.57
C HIS A 217 1.17 0.81 6.36
N ASN A 218 2.47 1.12 6.20
CA ASN A 218 3.23 0.68 5.03
C ASN A 218 4.30 -0.35 5.39
N LEU A 219 4.63 -1.19 4.41
CA LEU A 219 5.66 -2.23 4.48
C LEU A 219 6.86 -1.83 3.62
N HIS A 220 8.04 -2.36 3.93
CA HIS A 220 9.15 -2.35 2.98
C HIS A 220 8.84 -3.35 1.86
N GLU A 221 8.68 -2.86 0.63
CA GLU A 221 8.01 -3.60 -0.46
C GLU A 221 8.96 -4.53 -1.26
N ASN A 222 10.14 -4.87 -0.75
CA ASN A 222 11.10 -5.79 -1.41
C ASN A 222 11.41 -5.43 -2.88
N ARG A 223 11.53 -4.13 -3.18
CA ARG A 223 11.76 -3.65 -4.56
C ARG A 223 13.14 -4.09 -5.09
N PRO A 224 13.30 -4.32 -6.41
CA PRO A 224 14.62 -4.57 -7.00
C PRO A 224 15.61 -3.45 -6.65
N GLY A 225 16.85 -3.80 -6.31
CA GLY A 225 17.86 -2.80 -5.90
C GLY A 225 17.76 -2.39 -4.42
N THR A 226 17.00 -3.12 -3.60
CA THR A 226 16.80 -2.85 -2.17
C THR A 226 16.96 -4.15 -1.38
N PHE A 227 17.01 -4.07 -0.04
CA PHE A 227 16.96 -5.28 0.79
C PHE A 227 15.74 -6.13 0.39
N SER A 228 15.90 -7.43 0.24
CA SER A 228 14.78 -8.32 -0.08
C SER A 228 14.81 -9.51 0.85
N SER A 229 13.67 -9.82 1.45
CA SER A 229 13.53 -10.98 2.32
C SER A 229 12.17 -11.64 2.16
N ASP A 230 12.19 -12.96 2.16
CA ASP A 230 11.01 -13.81 2.24
C ASP A 230 10.57 -14.07 3.70
N ARG A 231 11.31 -13.57 4.70
CA ARG A 231 11.08 -13.86 6.13
C ARG A 231 11.04 -12.64 7.01
N ILE A 232 11.91 -11.66 6.75
CA ILE A 232 12.04 -10.46 7.56
C ILE A 232 11.19 -9.36 6.96
N VAL A 233 10.26 -8.83 7.75
CA VAL A 233 9.27 -7.84 7.34
C VAL A 233 9.49 -6.57 8.13
N PHE A 234 9.63 -5.45 7.42
CA PHE A 234 9.68 -4.13 8.02
C PHE A 234 8.33 -3.44 7.82
N ALA A 235 7.76 -2.93 8.89
CA ALA A 235 6.48 -2.23 8.88
C ALA A 235 6.57 -0.90 9.62
N THR A 236 5.93 0.12 9.06
CA THR A 236 5.61 1.33 9.80
C THR A 236 4.30 1.14 10.55
N TYR A 237 4.27 1.59 11.79
CA TYR A 237 3.16 1.40 12.72
C TYR A 237 2.74 2.73 13.36
N PHE A 238 2.58 3.79 12.54
CA PHE A 238 2.31 5.17 12.95
C PHE A 238 3.00 5.59 14.25
N ASN A 239 2.24 5.85 15.34
CA ASN A 239 2.81 6.31 16.60
C ASN A 239 3.57 5.26 17.42
N ALA A 240 3.55 4.00 16.95
CA ALA A 240 4.38 2.90 17.41
C ALA A 240 5.62 2.66 16.51
N GLY A 241 5.92 3.56 15.59
CA GLY A 241 7.23 3.66 14.95
C GLY A 241 7.53 2.54 13.96
N LEU A 242 8.81 2.17 13.88
CA LEU A 242 9.27 1.09 13.00
C LEU A 242 9.18 -0.24 13.75
N ARG A 243 8.68 -1.26 13.07
CA ARG A 243 8.56 -2.63 13.55
C ARG A 243 9.26 -3.57 12.57
N VAL A 244 9.98 -4.55 13.10
CA VAL A 244 10.64 -5.59 12.33
C VAL A 244 10.21 -6.94 12.85
N TYR A 245 9.70 -7.77 11.94
CA TYR A 245 9.13 -9.06 12.27
C TYR A 245 9.83 -10.19 11.52
N ASP A 246 9.91 -11.35 12.16
CA ASP A 246 10.34 -12.61 11.56
C ASP A 246 9.13 -13.51 11.32
N THR A 247 9.00 -14.03 10.10
CA THR A 247 7.93 -14.93 9.66
C THR A 247 8.45 -16.34 9.34
N THR A 248 9.61 -16.72 9.88
CA THR A 248 10.19 -18.06 9.69
C THR A 248 9.21 -19.15 10.12
N ASP A 249 8.56 -19.00 11.28
CA ASP A 249 7.35 -19.75 11.63
C ASP A 249 6.12 -18.95 11.18
N PRO A 250 5.44 -19.35 10.09
CA PRO A 250 4.29 -18.61 9.57
C PRO A 250 3.07 -18.68 10.48
N LEU A 251 3.00 -19.62 11.43
CA LEU A 251 1.89 -19.68 12.39
C LEU A 251 2.13 -18.77 13.59
N HIS A 252 3.38 -18.36 13.83
CA HIS A 252 3.75 -17.51 14.95
C HIS A 252 4.76 -16.40 14.55
N PRO A 253 4.34 -15.40 13.74
CA PRO A 253 5.19 -14.25 13.44
C PRO A 253 5.66 -13.55 14.73
N ALA A 254 6.94 -13.19 14.81
CA ALA A 254 7.52 -12.62 16.02
C ALA A 254 8.11 -11.22 15.74
N GLU A 255 7.85 -10.24 16.62
CA GLU A 255 8.60 -8.97 16.60
C GLU A 255 10.03 -9.24 17.07
N ILE A 256 11.02 -8.89 16.24
CA ILE A 256 12.45 -9.09 16.51
C ILE A 256 13.21 -7.79 16.72
N ALA A 257 12.64 -6.65 16.31
CA ALA A 257 13.16 -5.33 16.61
C ALA A 257 12.07 -4.26 16.47
N SER A 258 12.26 -3.15 17.18
CA SER A 258 11.45 -1.95 17.00
C SER A 258 12.25 -0.68 17.29
N TYR A 259 11.78 0.44 16.74
CA TYR A 259 12.33 1.76 17.01
C TYR A 259 11.22 2.80 17.08
N VAL A 260 11.15 3.50 18.22
CA VAL A 260 10.20 4.59 18.49
C VAL A 260 11.00 5.78 19.00
N PRO A 261 11.25 6.82 18.18
CA PRO A 261 11.93 8.01 18.65
C PRO A 261 10.99 8.91 19.47
N GLU A 262 11.59 9.90 20.12
CA GLU A 262 10.84 11.01 20.71
C GLU A 262 10.02 11.74 19.64
N PRO A 263 8.81 12.25 19.98
CA PRO A 263 8.01 13.04 19.06
C PRO A 263 8.76 14.30 18.57
N PRO A 264 8.63 14.67 17.28
CA PRO A 264 9.12 15.95 16.78
C PRO A 264 8.55 17.13 17.56
N ALA A 265 9.30 18.23 17.62
CA ALA A 265 8.85 19.44 18.34
C ALA A 265 7.47 19.92 17.86
N GLY A 266 6.55 20.09 18.80
CA GLY A 266 5.17 20.50 18.52
C GLY A 266 4.25 19.40 17.98
N GLN A 267 4.68 18.14 18.02
CA GLN A 267 3.89 16.97 17.64
C GLN A 267 3.65 16.09 18.88
N ARG A 268 2.41 15.57 19.05
CA ARG A 268 2.04 14.77 20.23
C ARG A 268 2.72 13.40 20.27
N ALA A 269 2.84 12.77 19.11
CA ALA A 269 3.42 11.45 18.93
C ALA A 269 4.03 11.35 17.54
N ILE A 270 5.05 10.52 17.33
CA ILE A 270 5.54 10.20 15.98
C ILE A 270 4.42 9.67 15.07
N GLN A 271 4.57 9.78 13.76
CA GLN A 271 3.64 9.28 12.74
C GLN A 271 4.42 8.69 11.57
N PHE A 272 5.16 7.62 11.86
CA PHE A 272 5.92 6.90 10.84
C PHE A 272 4.98 6.33 9.77
N ASN A 273 5.28 6.63 8.51
CA ASN A 273 4.34 6.46 7.41
C ASN A 273 4.91 5.61 6.26
N ASP A 274 6.20 5.72 5.98
CA ASP A 274 6.82 4.93 4.91
C ASP A 274 8.18 4.39 5.33
N VAL A 275 8.57 3.23 4.81
CA VAL A 275 9.85 2.57 5.09
C VAL A 275 10.47 2.01 3.82
N LEU A 276 11.77 2.27 3.64
CA LEU A 276 12.61 1.66 2.62
C LEU A 276 13.88 1.13 3.29
N VAL A 277 14.25 -0.10 2.99
CA VAL A 277 15.50 -0.72 3.47
C VAL A 277 16.46 -0.88 2.29
N GLY A 278 17.59 -0.19 2.33
CA GLY A 278 18.65 -0.28 1.32
C GLY A 278 19.35 -1.64 1.32
N GLU A 279 20.01 -1.99 0.22
CA GLU A 279 20.81 -3.23 0.12
C GLU A 279 21.95 -3.28 1.14
N ASP A 280 22.44 -2.11 1.55
CA ASP A 280 23.47 -1.92 2.58
C ASP A 280 22.93 -2.06 4.02
N GLY A 281 21.63 -2.32 4.18
CA GLY A 281 20.96 -2.44 5.47
C GLY A 281 20.64 -1.12 6.15
N LEU A 282 20.81 0.03 5.47
CA LEU A 282 20.28 1.31 5.96
C LEU A 282 18.75 1.31 5.85
N ILE A 283 18.08 1.75 6.91
CA ILE A 283 16.63 1.79 6.99
C ILE A 283 16.19 3.25 6.98
N PHE A 284 15.45 3.64 5.96
CA PHE A 284 14.90 4.98 5.75
C PHE A 284 13.43 4.96 6.17
N VAL A 285 13.04 5.82 7.12
CA VAL A 285 11.65 5.90 7.59
C VAL A 285 11.19 7.35 7.61
N THR A 286 9.97 7.63 7.16
CA THR A 286 9.42 8.98 7.13
C THR A 286 8.35 9.21 8.17
N ASP A 287 8.35 10.38 8.80
CA ASP A 287 7.22 10.88 9.59
C ASP A 287 6.36 11.80 8.71
N ARG A 288 5.07 11.48 8.56
CA ARG A 288 4.15 12.19 7.64
C ARG A 288 3.76 13.59 8.09
N LEU A 289 4.08 13.99 9.31
CA LEU A 289 3.67 15.27 9.87
C LEU A 289 4.84 16.24 9.91
N ARG A 290 5.75 16.12 10.89
CA ARG A 290 6.83 17.10 11.11
C ARG A 290 8.21 16.48 11.25
N GLY A 291 8.32 15.16 11.42
CA GLY A 291 9.59 14.50 11.73
C GLY A 291 10.54 14.34 10.55
N GLY A 292 10.06 14.42 9.30
CA GLY A 292 10.91 14.29 8.11
C GLY A 292 11.45 12.88 7.92
N LEU A 293 12.74 12.76 7.57
CA LEU A 293 13.40 11.49 7.26
C LEU A 293 14.32 11.04 8.40
N TYR A 294 14.14 9.79 8.83
CA TYR A 294 15.00 9.08 9.78
C TYR A 294 15.82 8.05 9.03
N ILE A 295 17.11 7.96 9.33
CA ILE A 295 18.03 6.96 8.77
C ILE A 295 18.58 6.14 9.93
N LEU A 296 18.28 4.84 9.91
CA LEU A 296 18.63 3.90 10.96
C LEU A 296 19.57 2.83 10.39
N ARG A 297 20.33 2.18 11.26
CA ARG A 297 21.08 0.96 10.93
C ARG A 297 20.89 -0.05 12.03
N ARG A 298 20.90 -1.33 11.68
CA ARG A 298 20.99 -2.41 12.67
C ARG A 298 22.37 -2.34 13.34
N VAL A 299 22.41 -2.39 14.67
CA VAL A 299 23.63 -2.49 15.48
C VAL A 299 23.76 -3.90 16.01
#